data_AF-A0A9D2BWV1-F1
#
_entry.id   AF-A0A9D2BWV1-F1
#
_cell.length_a   1.000
_cell.length_b   1.000
_cell.length_c   1.000
_cell.angle_alpha   90.00
_cell.angle_beta   90.00
_cell.angle_gamma   90.00
#
_symmetry.space_group_name_H-M   'P 1'
#
loop_
_entity.id
_entity.type
_entity.pdbx_description
1 polymer ?
#
loop_
_entity_poly.entity_id
_entity_poly.type
_entity_poly.pdbx_seq_one_letter_code
_entity_poly.pdbx_strand_id
1 'polypeptide(L)'
;MTRTTASSLLYFLFYSVLGWCYEVFLEVVVYRWGFSNRGFLFGPYCIVYGVGALLLLFTLGGLKKKKIRLGPLPITPLLVFLGIVAITTGVELVASYLMEWVTGSWMWDYTRFAFHFQGRIALNPSLRFGVGGMVILYLLHPPLERMVQRIPLPLLKKLAWAEVVLLAVDAACRLLLS
;
A
#
# COMPACT_ATOMS: atom_id res chain seq x y z
N MET A 1 11.00 -10.09 -18.37
CA MET A 1 9.84 -9.48 -17.69
C MET A 1 8.56 -9.69 -18.51
N THR A 2 7.53 -10.28 -17.93
CA THR A 2 6.20 -10.44 -18.57
C THR A 2 5.40 -9.13 -18.44
N ARG A 3 4.28 -9.01 -19.18
CA ARG A 3 3.37 -7.84 -19.04
C ARG A 3 2.84 -7.72 -17.61
N THR A 4 2.41 -8.83 -17.01
CA THR A 4 1.90 -8.86 -15.63
C THR A 4 2.94 -8.33 -14.65
N THR A 5 4.19 -8.80 -14.72
CA THR A 5 5.26 -8.29 -13.85
C THR A 5 5.51 -6.80 -14.05
N ALA A 6 5.53 -6.34 -15.31
CA ALA A 6 5.77 -4.92 -15.61
C ALA A 6 4.63 -4.01 -15.13
N SER A 7 3.38 -4.43 -15.28
CA SER A 7 2.22 -3.69 -14.78
C SER A 7 2.21 -3.64 -13.26
N SER A 8 2.59 -4.72 -12.58
CA SER A 8 2.64 -4.77 -11.11
C SER A 8 3.65 -3.80 -10.52
N LEU A 9 4.81 -3.59 -11.17
CA LEU A 9 5.78 -2.58 -10.75
C LEU A 9 5.17 -1.17 -10.82
N LEU A 10 4.54 -0.82 -11.94
CA LEU A 10 3.86 0.47 -12.05
C LEU A 10 2.72 0.66 -11.05
N TYR A 11 1.96 -0.40 -10.75
CA TYR A 11 0.96 -0.36 -9.69
C TYR A 11 1.59 -0.14 -8.32
N PHE A 12 2.69 -0.85 -8.04
CA PHE A 12 3.47 -0.68 -6.81
C PHE A 12 3.90 0.77 -6.64
N LEU A 13 4.57 1.35 -7.64
CA LEU A 13 5.02 2.74 -7.58
C LEU A 13 3.85 3.71 -7.41
N PHE A 14 2.78 3.54 -8.18
CA PHE A 14 1.60 4.39 -8.09
C PHE A 14 1.00 4.39 -6.69
N TYR A 15 0.80 3.21 -6.09
CA TYR A 15 0.24 3.11 -4.75
C TYR A 15 1.23 3.52 -3.66
N SER A 16 2.53 3.35 -3.86
CA SER A 16 3.55 3.89 -2.95
C SER A 16 3.55 5.42 -2.93
N VAL A 17 3.42 6.07 -4.09
CA VAL A 17 3.31 7.53 -4.17
C VAL A 17 1.96 8.01 -3.61
N LEU A 18 0.86 7.32 -3.92
CA LEU A 18 -0.45 7.66 -3.37
C LEU A 18 -0.47 7.54 -1.83
N GLY A 19 0.14 6.49 -1.30
CA GLY A 19 0.32 6.29 0.15
C GLY A 19 1.16 7.38 0.78
N TRP A 20 2.25 7.79 0.13
CA TRP A 20 3.06 8.92 0.57
C TRP A 20 2.26 10.22 0.60
N CYS A 21 1.49 10.53 -0.44
CA CYS A 21 0.61 11.70 -0.48
C CYS A 21 -0.44 11.67 0.64
N TYR A 22 -1.00 10.50 0.92
CA TYR A 22 -1.95 10.30 2.02
C TYR A 22 -1.31 10.58 3.39
N GLU A 23 -0.12 10.04 3.66
CA GLU A 23 0.62 10.27 4.90
C GLU A 23 1.00 11.74 5.07
N VAL A 24 1.54 12.38 4.02
CA VAL A 24 1.88 13.81 4.05
C VAL A 24 0.64 14.67 4.28
N PHE A 25 -0.49 14.34 3.65
CA PHE A 25 -1.75 15.05 3.88
C PHE A 25 -2.21 14.91 5.33
N LEU A 26 -2.13 13.72 5.91
CA LEU A 26 -2.46 13.52 7.33
C LEU A 26 -1.57 14.38 8.24
N GLU A 27 -0.25 14.38 8.04
CA GLU A 27 0.66 15.14 8.89
C GLU A 27 0.47 16.66 8.76
N VAL A 28 0.39 17.16 7.54
CA VAL A 28 0.35 18.60 7.27
C VAL A 28 -1.03 19.18 7.57
N VAL A 29 -2.10 18.51 7.11
CA VAL A 29 -3.46 19.09 7.13
C VAL A 29 -4.26 18.63 8.35
N VAL A 30 -4.23 17.32 8.66
CA VAL A 30 -5.07 16.75 9.72
C VAL A 30 -4.43 16.94 11.09
N TYR A 31 -3.17 16.53 11.24
CA TYR A 31 -2.46 16.59 12.52
C TYR A 31 -1.73 17.92 12.74
N ARG A 32 -1.47 18.68 11.67
CA ARG A 32 -0.77 19.97 11.69
C ARG A 32 0.60 19.90 12.36
N TRP A 33 1.31 18.79 12.15
CA TRP A 33 2.65 18.56 12.69
C TRP A 33 3.76 19.16 11.81
N GLY A 34 3.39 19.70 10.66
CA GLY A 34 4.33 20.17 9.64
C GLY A 34 4.60 19.09 8.60
N PHE A 35 5.55 19.37 7.71
CA PHE A 35 5.95 18.43 6.67
C PHE A 35 7.10 17.56 7.17
N SER A 36 6.92 16.24 7.10
CA SER A 36 8.00 15.27 7.23
C SER A 36 7.94 14.28 6.07
N ASN A 37 9.12 13.80 5.60
CA ASN A 37 9.13 12.73 4.61
C ASN A 37 8.78 11.41 5.31
N ARG A 38 7.56 10.93 5.04
CA ARG A 38 7.00 9.70 5.61
C ARG A 38 7.47 8.42 4.92
N GLY A 39 8.22 8.54 3.82
CA GLY A 39 8.87 7.40 3.18
C GLY A 39 10.16 7.00 3.91
N PHE A 40 10.52 5.72 3.84
CA PHE A 40 11.83 5.24 4.32
C PHE A 40 12.98 5.75 3.43
N LEU A 41 12.71 5.88 2.14
CA LEU A 41 13.62 6.37 1.11
C LEU A 41 13.49 7.89 0.92
N PHE A 42 14.42 8.52 0.20
CA PHE A 42 14.40 9.97 0.00
C PHE A 42 13.25 10.45 -0.90
N GLY A 43 12.85 9.63 -1.87
CA GLY A 43 11.77 9.94 -2.79
C GLY A 43 10.36 9.85 -2.17
N PRO A 44 9.35 10.36 -2.88
CA PRO A 44 7.97 10.44 -2.40
C PRO A 44 7.24 9.10 -2.51
N TYR A 45 7.75 8.04 -1.88
CA TYR A 45 7.15 6.72 -1.90
C TYR A 45 7.14 6.07 -0.53
N CYS A 46 5.94 5.69 -0.09
CA CYS A 46 5.76 4.81 1.05
C CYS A 46 5.66 3.36 0.54
N ILE A 47 6.76 2.62 0.62
CA ILE A 47 6.88 1.24 0.10
C ILE A 47 5.80 0.32 0.68
N VAL A 48 5.46 0.49 1.96
CA VAL A 48 4.45 -0.32 2.66
C VAL A 48 3.10 -0.27 1.96
N TYR A 49 2.69 0.90 1.46
CA TYR A 49 1.42 1.06 0.72
C TYR A 49 1.45 0.37 -0.64
N GLY A 50 2.58 0.44 -1.36
CA GLY A 50 2.76 -0.27 -2.63
C GLY A 50 2.70 -1.79 -2.46
N VAL A 51 3.42 -2.33 -1.46
CA VAL A 51 3.39 -3.76 -1.11
C VAL A 51 1.98 -4.17 -0.69
N GLY A 52 1.35 -3.41 0.21
CA GLY A 52 -0.01 -3.67 0.67
C GLY A 52 -1.01 -3.71 -0.48
N ALA A 53 -0.99 -2.72 -1.37
CA ALA A 53 -1.89 -2.68 -2.52
C ALA A 53 -1.67 -3.87 -3.47
N LEU A 54 -0.43 -4.26 -3.77
CA LEU A 54 -0.16 -5.45 -4.58
C LEU A 54 -0.68 -6.72 -3.92
N LEU A 55 -0.47 -6.89 -2.61
CA LEU A 55 -1.00 -8.04 -1.88
C LEU A 55 -2.52 -8.10 -1.98
N LEU A 56 -3.22 -6.98 -1.80
CA LEU A 56 -4.67 -6.92 -1.98
C LEU A 56 -5.10 -7.30 -3.39
N LEU A 57 -4.40 -6.83 -4.41
CA LEU A 57 -4.72 -7.12 -5.81
C LEU A 57 -4.55 -8.61 -6.14
N PHE A 58 -3.44 -9.22 -5.72
CA PHE A 58 -3.16 -10.63 -6.01
C PHE A 58 -4.04 -11.58 -5.22
N THR A 59 -4.36 -11.27 -3.96
CA THR A 59 -5.13 -12.16 -3.09
C THR A 59 -6.64 -11.96 -3.23
N LEU A 60 -7.12 -10.71 -3.30
CA LEU A 60 -8.55 -10.39 -3.28
C LEU A 60 -9.11 -10.04 -4.65
N GLY A 61 -8.27 -9.81 -5.67
CA GLY A 61 -8.72 -9.53 -7.04
C GLY A 61 -9.60 -10.65 -7.62
N GLY A 62 -9.31 -11.91 -7.28
CA GLY A 62 -10.15 -13.06 -7.62
C GLY A 62 -11.43 -13.12 -6.77
N LEU A 63 -11.33 -12.90 -5.46
CA LEU A 63 -12.47 -12.93 -4.54
C LEU A 63 -13.52 -11.87 -4.89
N LYS A 64 -13.08 -10.66 -5.23
CA LYS A 64 -13.93 -9.54 -5.69
C LYS A 64 -14.83 -9.93 -6.87
N LYS A 65 -14.37 -10.83 -7.76
CA LYS A 65 -15.15 -11.27 -8.94
C LYS A 65 -16.18 -12.35 -8.59
N LYS A 66 -16.01 -13.07 -7.48
CA LYS A 66 -16.95 -14.12 -7.06
C LYS A 66 -18.23 -13.47 -6.52
N LYS A 67 -19.39 -13.92 -7.00
CA LYS A 67 -20.70 -13.50 -6.49
C LYS A 67 -21.17 -14.43 -5.36
N ILE A 68 -20.48 -14.39 -4.23
CA ILE A 68 -20.82 -15.18 -3.05
C ILE A 68 -22.02 -14.52 -2.36
N ARG A 69 -23.06 -15.32 -2.12
CA ARG A 69 -24.32 -14.88 -1.50
C ARG A 69 -24.66 -15.80 -0.34
N LEU A 70 -25.23 -15.24 0.72
CA LEU A 70 -25.86 -16.00 1.79
C LEU A 70 -27.36 -15.68 1.72
N GLY A 71 -28.13 -16.58 1.09
CA GLY A 71 -29.52 -16.31 0.72
C GLY A 71 -29.62 -15.10 -0.25
N PRO A 72 -30.47 -14.10 0.04
CA PRO A 72 -30.60 -12.91 -0.82
C PRO A 72 -29.43 -11.92 -0.68
N LEU A 73 -28.60 -12.03 0.37
CA LEU A 73 -27.60 -11.01 0.70
C LEU A 73 -26.26 -11.26 -0.01
N PRO A 74 -25.70 -10.29 -0.76
CA PRO A 74 -24.36 -10.39 -1.33
C PRO A 74 -23.30 -10.18 -0.25
N ILE A 75 -22.63 -11.26 0.18
CA ILE A 75 -21.61 -11.19 1.22
C ILE A 75 -20.20 -10.96 0.70
N THR A 76 -19.97 -11.04 -0.63
CA THR A 76 -18.64 -10.79 -1.22
C THR A 76 -17.99 -9.47 -0.77
N PRO A 77 -18.67 -8.31 -0.78
CA PRO A 77 -18.04 -7.05 -0.38
C PRO A 77 -17.58 -7.07 1.07
N LEU A 78 -18.35 -7.70 1.97
CA LEU A 78 -17.99 -7.88 3.36
C LEU A 78 -16.77 -8.79 3.51
N LEU A 79 -16.73 -9.91 2.79
CA LEU A 79 -15.57 -10.82 2.79
C LEU A 79 -14.31 -10.13 2.25
N VAL A 80 -14.45 -9.30 1.20
CA VAL A 80 -13.33 -8.52 0.67
C VAL A 80 -12.88 -7.48 1.70
N PHE A 81 -13.80 -6.77 2.36
CA PHE A 81 -13.46 -5.81 3.42
C PHE A 81 -12.70 -6.49 4.58
N LEU A 82 -13.21 -7.61 5.09
CA LEU A 82 -12.53 -8.37 6.15
C LEU A 82 -11.16 -8.88 5.70
N GLY A 83 -11.05 -9.34 4.45
CA GLY A 83 -9.79 -9.74 3.84
C GLY A 83 -8.80 -8.58 3.75
N ILE A 84 -9.26 -7.39 3.36
CA ILE A 84 -8.42 -6.19 3.35
C ILE A 84 -7.91 -5.89 4.76
N VAL A 85 -8.81 -5.79 5.73
CA VAL A 85 -8.47 -5.49 7.13
C VAL A 85 -7.42 -6.47 7.64
N ALA A 86 -7.60 -7.78 7.41
CA ALA A 86 -6.66 -8.80 7.83
C ALA A 86 -5.27 -8.63 7.15
N ILE A 87 -5.25 -8.45 5.83
CA ILE A 87 -4.01 -8.31 5.06
C ILE A 87 -3.27 -7.03 5.44
N THR A 88 -3.95 -5.88 5.46
CA THR A 88 -3.31 -4.60 5.76
C THR A 88 -2.80 -4.54 7.20
N THR A 89 -3.53 -5.13 8.15
CA THR A 89 -3.07 -5.24 9.54
C THR A 89 -1.83 -6.12 9.65
N GLY A 90 -1.81 -7.26 8.95
CA GLY A 90 -0.63 -8.13 8.91
C GLY A 90 0.58 -7.44 8.27
N VAL A 91 0.37 -6.72 7.17
CA VAL A 91 1.42 -5.94 6.49
C VAL A 91 1.95 -4.84 7.40
N GLU A 92 1.07 -4.08 8.06
CA GLU A 92 1.46 -3.02 9.00
C GLU A 92 2.27 -3.58 10.17
N LEU A 93 1.84 -4.71 10.74
CA LEU A 93 2.55 -5.36 11.84
C LEU A 93 3.96 -5.81 11.40
N VAL A 94 4.07 -6.52 10.28
CA VAL A 94 5.37 -6.98 9.75
C VAL A 94 6.26 -5.77 9.41
N ALA A 95 5.71 -4.76 8.75
CA ALA A 95 6.44 -3.55 8.42
C ALA A 95 6.95 -2.83 9.67
N SER A 96 6.15 -2.77 10.75
CA SER A 96 6.57 -2.14 12.00
C SER A 96 7.77 -2.83 12.65
N TYR A 97 7.82 -4.18 12.63
CA TYR A 97 8.97 -4.93 13.15
C TYR A 97 10.20 -4.78 12.25
N LEU A 98 10.02 -4.81 10.93
CA LEU A 98 11.11 -4.58 9.99
C LEU A 98 11.71 -3.18 10.14
N MET A 99 10.86 -2.15 10.26
CA MET A 99 11.32 -0.77 10.48
C MET A 99 12.07 -0.63 11.80
N GLU A 100 11.55 -1.21 12.88
CA GLU A 100 12.23 -1.18 14.17
C GLU A 100 13.59 -1.89 14.11
N TRP A 101 13.67 -3.04 13.44
CA TRP A 101 14.92 -3.77 13.30
C TRP A 101 15.97 -2.99 12.48
N VAL A 102 15.55 -2.27 11.44
CA VAL A 102 16.47 -1.51 10.56
C VAL A 102 16.83 -0.13 11.13
N THR A 103 15.90 0.55 11.79
CA THR A 103 16.05 1.97 12.19
C THR A 103 15.95 2.24 13.68
N GLY A 104 15.60 1.23 14.49
CA GLY A 104 15.30 1.39 15.91
C GLY A 104 13.94 2.03 16.21
N SER A 105 13.15 2.38 15.19
CA SER A 105 11.82 2.99 15.34
C SER A 105 10.85 2.51 14.27
N TRP A 106 9.55 2.77 14.44
CA TRP A 106 8.53 2.44 13.44
C TRP A 106 7.60 3.63 13.18
N MET A 107 6.91 3.58 12.05
CA MET A 107 6.23 4.74 11.46
C MET A 107 4.95 5.19 12.18
N TRP A 108 4.18 4.25 12.74
CA TRP A 108 2.88 4.53 13.35
C TRP A 108 2.84 4.07 14.80
N ASP A 109 2.76 5.02 15.74
CA ASP A 109 2.56 4.73 17.17
C ASP A 109 1.08 4.80 17.54
N TYR A 110 0.51 3.64 17.84
CA TYR A 110 -0.87 3.47 18.27
C TYR A 110 -1.03 3.16 19.77
N THR A 111 -0.02 3.42 20.60
CA THR A 111 -0.10 3.20 22.07
C THR A 111 -1.28 3.89 22.73
N ARG A 112 -1.78 4.98 22.15
CA ARG A 112 -2.95 5.74 22.65
C ARG A 112 -4.30 5.23 22.12
N PHE A 113 -4.31 4.23 21.26
CA PHE A 113 -5.53 3.73 20.63
C PHE A 113 -6.09 2.53 21.40
N ALA A 114 -7.41 2.42 21.47
CA ALA A 114 -8.07 1.24 22.01
C ALA A 114 -7.82 0.01 21.12
N PHE A 115 -7.73 -1.17 21.75
CA PHE A 115 -7.47 -2.46 21.08
C PHE A 115 -6.18 -2.43 20.21
N HIS A 116 -5.10 -1.88 20.76
CA HIS A 116 -3.78 -1.88 20.14
C HIS A 116 -3.00 -3.14 20.51
N PHE A 117 -2.08 -3.54 19.64
CA PHE A 117 -1.09 -4.58 19.91
C PHE A 117 0.31 -3.97 19.83
N GLN A 118 1.00 -3.90 20.98
CA GLN A 118 2.34 -3.30 21.14
C GLN A 118 2.47 -1.85 20.61
N GLY A 119 1.34 -1.17 20.37
CA GLY A 119 1.34 0.16 19.74
C GLY A 119 1.70 0.15 18.24
N ARG A 120 1.79 -1.03 17.62
CA ARG A 120 2.17 -1.22 16.20
C ARG A 120 0.99 -1.28 15.26
N ILE A 121 -0.10 -1.87 15.74
CA ILE A 121 -1.38 -1.96 15.05
C ILE A 121 -2.50 -1.66 16.06
N ALA A 122 -3.63 -1.17 15.56
CA ALA A 122 -4.83 -0.98 16.36
C ALA A 122 -6.10 -1.14 15.50
N LEU A 123 -7.20 -1.55 16.14
CA LEU A 123 -8.45 -1.84 15.43
C LEU A 123 -8.96 -0.65 14.61
N ASN A 124 -8.89 0.57 15.15
CA ASN A 124 -9.40 1.77 14.47
C ASN A 124 -8.62 2.07 13.16
N PRO A 125 -7.28 2.18 13.17
CA PRO A 125 -6.47 2.21 11.94
C PRO A 125 -6.75 1.05 10.97
N SER A 126 -6.81 -0.19 11.48
CA SER A 126 -7.08 -1.37 10.65
C SER A 126 -8.41 -1.28 9.88
N LEU A 127 -9.47 -0.77 10.52
CA LEU A 127 -10.75 -0.54 9.86
C LEU A 127 -10.70 0.58 8.81
N ARG A 128 -9.94 1.66 9.07
CA ARG A 128 -9.71 2.73 8.09
C ARG A 128 -8.97 2.19 6.86
N PHE A 129 -7.95 1.34 7.06
CA PHE A 129 -7.29 0.66 5.95
C PHE A 129 -8.22 -0.33 5.24
N GLY A 130 -9.15 -0.97 5.95
CA GLY A 130 -10.26 -1.72 5.36
C GLY A 130 -11.05 -0.89 4.35
N VAL A 131 -11.48 0.31 4.74
CA VAL A 131 -12.22 1.23 3.86
C VAL A 131 -11.33 1.72 2.71
N GLY A 132 -10.09 2.11 3.00
CA GLY A 132 -9.12 2.56 2.01
C GLY A 132 -8.83 1.49 0.96
N GLY A 133 -8.65 0.24 1.37
CA GLY A 133 -8.47 -0.89 0.46
C GLY A 133 -9.70 -1.19 -0.39
N MET A 134 -10.91 -0.96 0.13
CA MET A 134 -12.13 -1.05 -0.68
C MET A 134 -12.15 0.03 -1.78
N VAL A 135 -11.78 1.27 -1.43
CA VAL A 135 -11.62 2.37 -2.41
C VAL A 135 -10.57 2.00 -3.44
N ILE A 136 -9.41 1.49 -3.03
CA ILE A 136 -8.36 1.04 -3.95
C ILE A 136 -8.88 -0.04 -4.89
N LEU A 137 -9.44 -1.14 -4.36
CA LEU A 137 -9.84 -2.29 -5.17
C LEU A 137 -11.02 -1.98 -6.09
N TYR A 138 -12.03 -1.24 -5.63
CA TYR A 138 -13.27 -1.05 -6.37
C TYR A 138 -13.31 0.24 -7.20
N LEU A 139 -12.61 1.30 -6.77
CA LEU A 139 -12.68 2.61 -7.41
C LEU A 139 -11.39 2.99 -8.14
N LEU A 140 -10.22 2.91 -7.48
CA LEU A 140 -8.97 3.42 -8.05
C LEU A 140 -8.29 2.44 -9.00
N HIS A 141 -8.28 1.15 -8.67
CA HIS A 141 -7.57 0.16 -9.47
C HIS A 141 -8.17 -0.06 -10.86
N PRO A 142 -9.50 -0.18 -11.05
CA PRO A 142 -10.06 -0.42 -12.38
C PRO A 142 -9.69 0.61 -13.46
N PRO A 143 -9.74 1.94 -13.23
CA PRO A 143 -9.27 2.90 -14.22
C PRO A 143 -7.74 2.83 -14.42
N LEU A 144 -6.97 2.67 -13.34
CA LEU A 144 -5.51 2.53 -13.42
C LEU A 144 -5.10 1.33 -14.27
N GLU A 145 -5.73 0.17 -14.05
CA GLU A 145 -5.49 -1.05 -14.82
C GLU A 145 -5.78 -0.83 -16.31
N ARG A 146 -6.91 -0.19 -16.64
CA ARG A 146 -7.23 0.15 -18.04
C ARG A 146 -6.19 1.07 -18.68
N MET A 147 -5.69 2.06 -17.94
CA MET A 147 -4.65 2.97 -18.43
C MET A 147 -3.34 2.22 -18.69
N VAL A 148 -2.89 1.41 -17.74
CA VAL A 148 -1.64 0.64 -17.86
C VAL A 148 -1.74 -0.40 -18.98
N GLN A 149 -2.91 -1.03 -19.18
CA GLN A 149 -3.09 -2.00 -20.26
C GLN A 149 -2.97 -1.38 -21.66
N ARG A 150 -3.28 -0.09 -21.83
CA ARG A 150 -3.11 0.62 -23.11
C ARG A 150 -1.65 0.92 -23.46
N ILE A 151 -0.73 0.81 -22.51
CA ILE A 151 0.69 1.05 -22.75
C ILE A 151 1.26 -0.11 -23.58
N PRO A 152 1.97 0.15 -24.69
CA PRO A 152 2.67 -0.88 -25.45
C PRO A 152 3.70 -1.61 -24.59
N LEU A 153 3.79 -2.94 -24.75
CA LEU A 153 4.66 -3.77 -23.91
C LEU A 153 6.14 -3.32 -23.88
N PRO A 154 6.75 -2.86 -25.00
CA PRO A 154 8.13 -2.37 -24.96
C PRO A 154 8.29 -1.14 -24.06
N LEU A 155 7.36 -0.19 -24.12
CA LEU A 155 7.38 1.00 -23.27
C LEU A 155 7.13 0.64 -21.81
N LEU A 156 6.16 -0.24 -21.56
CA LEU A 156 5.85 -0.74 -20.22
C LEU A 156 7.07 -1.37 -19.54
N LYS A 157 7.84 -2.18 -20.28
CA LYS A 157 9.09 -2.78 -19.79
C LYS A 157 10.15 -1.72 -19.47
N LYS A 158 10.30 -0.69 -20.32
CA LYS A 158 11.26 0.39 -20.09
C LYS A 158 10.92 1.17 -18.82
N LEU A 159 9.65 1.54 -18.62
CA LEU A 159 9.18 2.25 -17.44
C LEU A 159 9.43 1.45 -16.16
N ALA A 160 9.09 0.16 -16.17
CA ALA A 160 9.28 -0.70 -15.02
C ALA A 160 10.78 -0.95 -14.69
N TRP A 161 11.66 -1.04 -15.69
CA TRP A 161 13.10 -1.06 -15.41
C TRP A 161 13.62 0.27 -14.86
N ALA A 162 13.12 1.40 -15.38
CA ALA A 162 13.48 2.72 -14.87
C ALA A 162 13.06 2.89 -13.40
N GLU A 163 11.88 2.41 -13.04
CA GLU A 163 11.41 2.35 -11.65
C GLU A 163 12.34 1.51 -10.75
N VAL A 164 12.73 0.32 -11.18
CA VAL A 164 13.64 -0.54 -10.41
C VAL A 164 14.99 0.16 -10.18
N VAL A 165 15.55 0.78 -11.23
CA VAL A 165 16.81 1.53 -11.11
C VAL A 165 16.64 2.72 -10.16
N LEU A 166 15.54 3.47 -10.27
CA LEU A 166 15.25 4.62 -9.40
C LEU A 166 15.22 4.20 -7.93
N LEU A 167 14.46 3.17 -7.60
CA LEU A 167 14.33 2.68 -6.22
C LEU A 167 15.63 2.09 -5.68
N ALA A 168 16.40 1.39 -6.52
CA ALA A 168 17.70 0.84 -6.15
C ALA A 168 18.72 1.95 -5.86
N VAL A 169 18.77 2.99 -6.71
CA VAL A 169 19.65 4.14 -6.50
C VAL A 169 19.27 4.89 -5.23
N ASP A 170 17.99 5.16 -5.00
CA ASP A 170 17.55 5.83 -3.77
C ASP A 170 17.85 4.99 -2.52
N ALA A 171 17.55 3.69 -2.54
CA ALA A 171 17.91 2.80 -1.43
C ALA A 171 19.42 2.79 -1.15
N ALA A 172 20.26 2.75 -2.18
CA ALA A 172 21.70 2.84 -2.03
C ALA A 172 22.12 4.19 -1.43
N CYS A 173 21.60 5.30 -1.93
CA CYS A 173 21.86 6.63 -1.38
C CYS A 173 21.42 6.72 0.08
N ARG A 174 20.25 6.16 0.44
CA ARG A 174 19.73 6.19 1.80
C ARG A 174 20.65 5.48 2.77
N LEU A 175 21.21 4.34 2.39
CA LEU A 175 22.15 3.57 3.20
C LEU A 175 23.55 4.20 3.27
N LEU A 176 23.98 4.90 2.22
CA LEU A 176 25.28 5.57 2.19
C LEU A 176 25.30 6.90 2.96
N LEU A 177 24.14 7.54 3.14
CA LEU A 177 24.01 8.86 3.77
C LEU A 177 23.35 8.80 5.16
N SER A 178 23.03 7.61 5.68
CA SER A 178 22.50 7.37 7.03
C SER A 178 23.61 7.09 8.02
#